data_AF-A0A5E5QIW2-F1
#
_entry.id   AF-A0A5E5QIW2-F1
#
_cell.length_a   1.000
_cell.length_b   1.000
_cell.length_c   1.000
_cell.angle_alpha   90.00
_cell.angle_beta   90.00
_cell.angle_gamma   90.00
#
_symmetry.space_group_name_H-M   'P 1'
#
loop_
_entity.id
_entity.type
_entity.pdbx_description
1 polymer ?
#
loop_
_entity_poly.entity_id
_entity_poly.type
_entity_poly.pdbx_seq_one_letter_code
_entity_poly.pdbx_strand_id
1 'polypeptide(L)' 'MDRTFLKSSSIVTIMTFLSRILGLVRDYFVARYFGANDLTDAFLVAFRIPNFLRRLFG' A
#
# COMPACT_ATOMS: atom_id res chain seq x y z
N MET A 1 24.32 17.09 -10.41
CA MET A 1 23.05 16.32 -10.31
C MET A 1 22.51 16.16 -11.72
N ASP A 2 22.52 14.93 -12.23
CA ASP A 2 22.27 14.67 -13.64
C ASP A 2 20.76 14.72 -13.92
N ARG A 3 20.36 15.38 -15.02
CA ARG A 3 18.94 15.57 -15.38
C ARG A 3 18.18 14.23 -15.49
N THR A 4 18.88 13.16 -15.85
CA THR A 4 18.36 11.79 -15.93
C THR A 4 17.96 11.24 -14.56
N PHE A 5 18.74 11.51 -13.51
CA PHE A 5 18.47 11.02 -12.15
C PHE A 5 17.22 11.69 -11.56
N LEU A 6 17.09 13.01 -11.77
CA LEU A 6 15.91 13.78 -11.35
C LEU A 6 14.63 13.30 -12.05
N LYS A 7 14.72 12.94 -13.34
CA LYS A 7 13.57 12.43 -14.12
C LYS A 7 13.12 11.06 -13.61
N SER A 8 14.05 10.14 -13.40
CA SER A 8 13.75 8.79 -12.89
C SER A 8 13.23 8.82 -11.45
N SER A 9 13.83 9.61 -10.56
CA SER A 9 13.36 9.77 -9.18
C SER A 9 11.95 10.37 -9.12
N SER A 10 11.65 11.33 -10.00
CA SER A 10 10.31 11.94 -10.09
C SER A 10 9.27 10.92 -10.53
N ILE A 11 9.57 10.08 -11.53
CA ILE A 11 8.66 9.04 -12.01
C ILE A 11 8.36 8.02 -10.91
N VAL A 12 9.37 7.53 -10.21
CA VAL A 12 9.19 6.58 -9.11
C VAL A 12 8.35 7.17 -7.98
N THR A 13 8.56 8.46 -7.65
CA THR A 13 7.79 9.15 -6.62
C THR A 13 6.32 9.29 -7.00
N ILE A 14 6.03 9.67 -8.26
CA ILE A 14 4.66 9.79 -8.78
C ILE A 14 3.98 8.41 -8.78
N MET A 15 4.66 7.37 -9.25
CA MET A 15 4.14 6.01 -9.24
C MET A 15 3.85 5.52 -7.82
N THR A 16 4.76 5.79 -6.88
CA THR A 16 4.57 5.45 -5.46
C THR A 16 3.38 6.19 -4.84
N PHE A 17 3.20 7.46 -5.18
CA PHE A 17 2.08 8.27 -4.72
C PHE A 17 0.75 7.76 -5.26
N LEU A 18 0.69 7.43 -6.57
CA LEU A 18 -0.49 6.85 -7.20
C LEU A 18 -0.86 5.50 -6.54
N SER A 19 0.11 4.63 -6.30
CA SER A 19 -0.13 3.34 -5.63
C SER A 19 -0.70 3.52 -4.22
N ARG A 20 -0.26 4.55 -3.48
CA ARG A 20 -0.82 4.88 -2.16
C ARG A 20 -2.27 5.33 -2.24
N ILE A 21 -2.61 6.19 -3.20
CA ILE A 21 -3.99 6.65 -3.41
C ILE A 21 -4.89 5.46 -3.76
N LEU A 22 -4.46 4.60 -4.69
CA LEU A 22 -5.21 3.41 -5.07
C LEU A 22 -5.42 2.46 -3.88
N GLY A 23 -4.40 2.30 -3.03
CA GLY A 23 -4.50 1.55 -1.77
C GLY A 23 -5.53 2.14 -0.80
N LEU A 24 -5.53 3.46 -0.64
CA LEU A 24 -6.51 4.16 0.21
C LEU A 24 -7.93 4.02 -0.32
N VAL A 25 -8.12 4.11 -1.64
CA VAL A 25 -9.42 3.91 -2.28
C VAL A 25 -9.92 2.48 -2.06
N ARG A 26 -9.04 1.47 -2.21
CA ARG A 26 -9.35 0.08 -1.86
C ARG A 26 -9.80 -0.03 -0.41
N ASP A 27 -9.03 0.51 0.53
CA ASP A 27 -9.32 0.41 1.95
C ASP A 27 -10.63 1.11 2.32
N TYR A 28 -10.94 2.24 1.66
CA TYR A 28 -12.23 2.92 1.79
C TYR A 28 -13.39 2.06 1.28
N PHE A 29 -13.26 1.41 0.12
CA PHE A 29 -14.29 0.52 -0.40
C PHE A 29 -14.47 -0.71 0.47
N VAL A 30 -13.39 -1.30 0.97
CA VAL A 30 -13.45 -2.44 1.91
C VAL A 30 -14.21 -2.02 3.17
N ALA A 31 -13.86 -0.88 3.77
CA ALA A 31 -14.55 -0.37 4.96
C ALA A 31 -16.03 -0.03 4.69
N ARG A 32 -16.37 0.50 3.49
CA ARG A 32 -17.73 0.87 3.10
C ARG A 32 -18.63 -0.32 2.83
N TYR A 33 -18.14 -1.33 2.11
CA TYR A 33 -18.94 -2.48 1.67
C TYR A 33 -18.93 -3.64 2.66
N PHE A 34 -17.81 -3.92 3.33
CA PHE A 34 -17.71 -5.01 4.30
C PHE A 34 -17.97 -4.55 5.74
N GLY A 35 -17.79 -3.25 6.04
CA GLY A 35 -17.97 -2.71 7.39
C GLY A 35 -16.92 -3.22 8.39
N ALA A 36 -17.03 -2.74 9.64
CA ALA A 36 -16.31 -3.31 10.77
C ALA A 36 -16.96 -4.65 11.11
N ASN A 37 -16.34 -5.74 10.65
CA ASN A 37 -16.84 -7.08 10.83
C ASN A 37 -15.63 -7.98 11.14
N ASP A 38 -15.80 -8.99 11.99
CA ASP A 38 -14.67 -9.80 12.51
C ASP A 38 -13.85 -10.47 11.39
N LEU A 39 -14.50 -10.77 10.25
CA LEU A 39 -13.85 -11.31 9.05
C LEU A 39 -12.95 -10.29 8.34
N THR A 40 -13.37 -9.03 8.27
CA THR A 40 -12.61 -7.94 7.64
C THR A 40 -11.34 -7.65 8.45
N ASP A 41 -11.45 -7.65 9.77
CA ASP A 41 -10.31 -7.46 10.68
C ASP A 41 -9.34 -8.65 10.65
N ALA A 42 -9.85 -9.89 10.64
CA ALA A 42 -9.03 -11.08 10.49
C ALA A 42 -8.26 -11.11 9.16
N PHE A 43 -8.89 -10.70 8.06
CA PHE A 43 -8.24 -10.57 6.76
C PHE A 43 -7.11 -9.53 6.82
N LEU A 44 -7.37 -8.33 7.36
CA LEU A 44 -6.37 -7.26 7.48
C LEU A 44 -5.16 -7.67 8.36
N VAL A 45 -5.40 -8.40 9.45
CA VAL A 45 -4.33 -8.95 10.30
C VAL A 45 -3.53 -10.02 9.56
N ALA A 46 -4.20 -10.91 8.80
CA ALA A 46 -3.52 -11.93 8.00
C ALA A 46 -2.57 -11.31 6.96
N PHE A 47 -2.95 -10.19 6.32
CA PHE A 47 -2.04 -9.47 5.41
C PHE A 47 -0.88 -8.76 6.10
N ARG A 48 -0.95 -8.47 7.41
CA ARG A 48 0.19 -7.88 8.14
C ARG A 48 1.33 -8.87 8.37
N ILE A 49 1.03 -10.16 8.52
CA ILE A 49 2.03 -11.22 8.77
C ILE A 49 3.11 -11.25 7.67
N PRO A 50 2.79 -11.39 6.37
CA PRO A 50 3.81 -11.40 5.32
C PRO A 50 4.54 -10.07 5.17
N ASN A 51 3.86 -8.93 5.42
CA ASN A 51 4.52 -7.62 5.42
C ASN A 51 5.55 -7.49 6.54
N PHE A 52 5.26 -8.06 7.71
CA PHE A 52 6.19 -8.09 8.83
C PHE A 52 7.39 -8.99 8.53
N LEU A 53 7.13 -10.18 7.97
CA LEU A 53 8.17 -11.11 7.55
C LEU A 53 9.09 -10.48 6.49
N ARG A 54 8.53 -9.82 5.48
CA ARG A 54 9.30 -9.13 4.44
C ARG A 54 10.18 -7.99 5.00
N ARG A 55 9.76 -7.31 6.07
CA ARG A 55 10.58 -6.28 6.73
C ARG A 55 11.71 -6.84 7.60
N LEU A 56 11.54 -8.05 8.14
CA LEU A 56 12.55 -8.68 8.97
C LEU A 56 13.62 -9.42 8.16
N PHE A 57 13.25 -9.97 7.02
CA PHE A 57 14.11 -10.85 6.21
C PHE A 57 14.48 -10.29 4.84
N GLY A 58 13.96 -9.12 4.45
CA GLY A 58 14.19 -8.47 3.17
C GLY A 58 14.90 -7.14 3.27
#